data_AF-A0A3N2HR33-F1
#
_entry.id   AF-A0A3N2HR33-F1
#
_cell.length_a   1.000
_cell.length_b   1.000
_cell.length_c   1.000
_cell.angle_alpha   90.00
_cell.angle_beta   90.00
_cell.angle_gamma   90.00
#
_symmetry.space_group_name_H-M   'P 1'
#
loop_
_entity.id
_entity.type
_entity.pdbx_description
1 polymer ?
#
loop_
_entity_poly.entity_id
_entity_poly.type
_entity_poly.pdbx_seq_one_letter_code
_entity_poly.pdbx_strand_id
1 'polypeptide(L)'
;MSGAGYVGRTVGTVAASYSIVVPPGFVRVPGEMTAPDAAAFVAAQLGDPPAPGTATAPDDWRLRFGSALGRALAADGHGRVMDSYLSGGPLPGTDIVCSIVVATVPVTRSEHADLDRLLLRRVATQGANPIVLAEDPAVVWDDSGGAFAPGSRNARLDGPRALTPLRRRTVLARIAGHDDRLISLVLTVGSATPDAPDEGDADAQARVVGALTDVFDAMLSTFRWRDAGGRLVTDRPLA
;
A
#
# COMPACT_ATOMS: atom_id res chain seq x y z
N MET A 1 3.34 -11.37 26.91
CA MET A 1 2.65 -10.51 25.93
C MET A 1 1.76 -9.54 26.71
N SER A 2 2.19 -8.30 26.94
CA SER A 2 1.27 -7.27 27.48
C SER A 2 0.18 -7.01 26.44
N GLY A 3 -1.09 -7.02 26.88
CA GLY A 3 -2.22 -6.68 26.01
C GLY A 3 -2.04 -5.32 25.36
N ALA A 4 -2.65 -5.12 24.18
CA ALA A 4 -2.65 -3.82 23.53
C ALA A 4 -3.26 -2.79 24.48
N GLY A 5 -2.44 -1.88 25.01
CA GLY A 5 -2.94 -0.74 25.75
C GLY A 5 -3.77 0.14 24.83
N TYR A 6 -4.76 0.84 25.38
CA TYR A 6 -5.58 1.78 24.65
C TYR A 6 -5.29 3.20 25.13
N VAL A 7 -5.45 4.17 24.24
CA VAL A 7 -5.40 5.59 24.56
C VAL A 7 -6.60 6.29 23.94
N GLY A 8 -7.29 7.08 24.75
CA GLY A 8 -8.45 7.84 24.31
C GLY A 8 -8.04 8.89 23.30
N ARG A 9 -8.90 9.14 22.31
CA ARG A 9 -8.71 10.26 21.39
C ARG A 9 -9.09 11.56 22.09
N THR A 10 -8.09 12.27 22.61
CA THR A 10 -8.27 13.59 23.23
C THR A 10 -7.48 14.64 22.47
N VAL A 11 -7.76 15.92 22.76
CA VAL A 11 -6.97 17.05 22.26
C VAL A 11 -5.53 16.88 22.76
N GLY A 12 -4.64 16.40 21.88
CA GLY A 12 -3.24 16.10 22.19
C GLY A 12 -2.78 14.67 21.87
N THR A 13 -3.69 13.73 21.57
CA THR A 13 -3.28 12.39 21.11
C THR A 13 -2.73 12.48 19.69
N VAL A 14 -1.46 12.08 19.52
CA VAL A 14 -0.76 12.08 18.24
C VAL A 14 -0.45 10.65 17.83
N ALA A 15 -0.93 10.25 16.65
CA ALA A 15 -0.56 8.98 16.07
C ALA A 15 0.92 9.02 15.64
N ALA A 16 1.67 8.00 16.05
CA ALA A 16 3.07 7.82 15.69
C ALA A 16 3.26 6.65 14.71
N SER A 17 2.34 5.67 14.74
CA SER A 17 2.36 4.51 13.84
C SER A 17 0.94 4.02 13.58
N TYR A 18 0.82 2.96 12.78
CA TYR A 18 -0.46 2.32 12.52
C TYR A 18 -0.34 0.80 12.62
N SER A 19 -1.49 0.12 12.65
CA SER A 19 -1.58 -1.31 12.43
C SER A 19 -2.72 -1.62 11.49
N ILE A 20 -2.50 -2.60 10.62
CA ILE A 20 -3.48 -3.14 9.69
C ILE A 20 -3.35 -4.66 9.68
N VAL A 21 -4.47 -5.37 9.59
CA VAL A 21 -4.47 -6.82 9.39
C VAL A 21 -4.38 -7.09 7.91
N VAL A 22 -3.44 -7.94 7.52
CA VAL A 22 -3.19 -8.31 6.13
C VAL A 22 -3.52 -9.79 5.95
N PRO A 23 -4.21 -10.18 4.86
CA PRO A 23 -4.51 -11.58 4.59
C PRO A 23 -3.24 -12.44 4.45
N PRO A 24 -3.33 -13.76 4.67
CA PRO A 24 -2.26 -14.69 4.33
C PRO A 24 -1.85 -14.56 2.85
N GLY A 25 -0.56 -14.77 2.56
CA GLY A 25 -0.01 -14.68 1.21
C GLY A 25 0.50 -13.31 0.81
N PHE A 26 0.30 -12.29 1.65
CA PHE A 26 0.98 -11.00 1.53
C PHE A 26 2.32 -10.99 2.29
N VAL A 27 3.29 -10.31 1.69
CA VAL A 27 4.61 -10.05 2.23
C VAL A 27 4.70 -8.56 2.56
N ARG A 28 5.13 -8.23 3.78
CA ARG A 28 5.41 -6.85 4.19
C ARG A 28 6.86 -6.48 3.91
N VAL A 29 7.06 -5.28 3.37
CA VAL A 29 8.35 -4.63 3.15
C VAL A 29 8.31 -3.27 3.87
N PRO A 30 8.97 -3.12 5.03
CA PRO A 30 9.04 -1.85 5.74
C PRO A 30 9.84 -0.81 4.94
N GLY A 31 9.34 0.42 4.85
CA GLY A 31 9.95 1.50 4.07
C GLY A 31 11.21 2.09 4.71
N GLU A 32 11.35 1.99 6.03
CA GLU A 32 12.54 2.46 6.76
C GLU A 32 13.73 1.49 6.70
N MET A 33 13.54 0.29 6.15
CA MET A 33 14.60 -0.72 6.06
C MET A 33 15.52 -0.49 4.87
N THR A 34 16.80 -0.86 5.03
CA THR A 34 17.73 -0.92 3.90
C THR A 34 17.32 -2.07 2.96
N ALA A 35 17.68 -1.96 1.67
CA ALA A 35 17.33 -3.00 0.70
C ALA A 35 17.85 -4.42 1.08
N PRO A 36 19.08 -4.59 1.61
CA PRO A 36 19.55 -5.87 2.13
C PRO A 36 18.71 -6.41 3.30
N ASP A 37 18.41 -5.57 4.29
CA ASP A 37 17.64 -5.98 5.48
C ASP A 37 16.21 -6.34 5.11
N ALA A 38 15.60 -5.57 4.23
CA ALA A 38 14.27 -5.85 3.70
C ALA A 38 14.24 -7.14 2.87
N ALA A 39 15.27 -7.44 2.06
CA ALA A 39 15.36 -8.71 1.34
C ALA A 39 15.45 -9.92 2.29
N ALA A 40 16.22 -9.79 3.38
CA ALA A 40 16.29 -10.81 4.42
C ALA A 40 14.94 -10.96 5.15
N PHE A 41 14.27 -9.85 5.48
CA PHE A 41 12.96 -9.82 6.12
C PHE A 41 11.87 -10.47 5.24
N VAL A 42 11.91 -10.23 3.93
CA VAL A 42 11.01 -10.87 2.96
C VAL A 42 11.28 -12.36 2.85
N ALA A 43 12.55 -12.76 2.76
CA ALA A 43 12.93 -14.17 2.71
C ALA A 43 12.41 -14.93 3.95
N ALA A 44 12.52 -14.34 5.14
CA ALA A 44 12.00 -14.94 6.36
C ALA A 44 10.47 -15.13 6.37
N GLN A 45 9.72 -14.26 5.69
CA GLN A 45 8.26 -14.36 5.57
C GLN A 45 7.82 -15.43 4.56
N LEU A 46 8.59 -15.61 3.48
CA LEU A 46 8.30 -16.58 2.42
C LEU A 46 8.73 -18.01 2.75
N GLY A 47 9.55 -18.19 3.80
CA GLY A 47 10.10 -19.48 4.20
C GLY A 47 11.40 -19.83 3.44
N ASP A 48 11.87 -21.07 3.61
CA ASP A 48 13.08 -21.52 2.92
C ASP A 48 12.88 -21.51 1.39
N PRO A 49 13.85 -20.99 0.62
CA PRO A 49 13.77 -21.00 -0.83
C PRO A 49 13.65 -22.44 -1.35
N PRO A 50 13.00 -22.66 -2.50
CA PRO A 50 12.95 -23.99 -3.11
C PRO A 50 14.37 -24.54 -3.30
N ALA A 51 14.53 -25.84 -3.04
CA ALA A 51 15.83 -26.50 -3.09
C ALA A 51 16.56 -26.21 -4.41
N PRO A 52 17.90 -26.04 -4.37
CA PRO A 52 18.70 -25.75 -5.57
C PRO A 52 18.50 -26.87 -6.61
N GLY A 53 17.94 -26.53 -7.78
CA GLY A 53 17.59 -27.50 -8.82
C GLY A 53 16.53 -27.01 -9.82
N THR A 54 15.77 -25.95 -9.49
CA THR A 54 15.05 -25.15 -10.48
C THR A 54 15.97 -24.04 -10.99
N ALA A 55 15.94 -23.73 -12.29
CA ALA A 55 16.99 -23.02 -13.03
C ALA A 55 17.28 -21.54 -12.64
N THR A 56 16.82 -21.08 -11.48
CA THR A 56 17.20 -19.80 -10.87
C THR A 56 17.80 -20.07 -9.51
N ALA A 57 19.12 -19.82 -9.36
CA ALA A 57 19.81 -19.98 -8.10
C ALA A 57 19.11 -19.16 -6.99
N PRO A 58 18.92 -19.69 -5.77
CA PRO A 58 18.30 -18.97 -4.65
C PRO A 58 18.92 -17.59 -4.34
N ASP A 59 20.18 -17.36 -4.69
CA ASP A 59 20.85 -16.07 -4.48
C ASP A 59 20.52 -15.03 -5.56
N ASP A 60 20.09 -15.47 -6.75
CA ASP A 60 19.76 -14.61 -7.88
C ASP A 60 18.45 -13.83 -7.63
N TRP A 61 17.45 -14.47 -7.02
CA TRP A 61 16.20 -13.75 -6.69
C TRP A 61 16.42 -12.70 -5.60
N ARG A 62 17.22 -13.00 -4.56
CA ARG A 62 17.53 -12.05 -3.48
C ARG A 62 18.26 -10.84 -4.03
N LEU A 63 19.22 -11.06 -4.92
CA LEU A 63 19.96 -9.99 -5.58
C LEU A 63 19.05 -9.15 -6.48
N ARG A 64 18.17 -9.77 -7.27
CA ARG A 64 17.20 -9.07 -8.13
C ARG A 64 16.17 -8.28 -7.33
N PHE A 65 15.61 -8.88 -6.28
CA PHE A 65 14.67 -8.24 -5.37
C PHE A 65 15.34 -7.07 -4.64
N GLY A 66 16.51 -7.29 -4.04
CA GLY A 66 17.28 -6.25 -3.36
C GLY A 66 17.66 -5.10 -4.30
N SER A 67 18.03 -5.40 -5.55
CA SER A 67 18.31 -4.38 -6.56
C SER A 67 17.06 -3.60 -6.97
N ALA A 68 15.93 -4.26 -7.14
CA ALA A 68 14.65 -3.62 -7.47
C ALA A 68 14.16 -2.74 -6.31
N LEU A 69 14.25 -3.25 -5.08
CA LEU A 69 13.92 -2.51 -3.86
C LEU A 69 14.86 -1.32 -3.66
N GLY A 70 16.16 -1.48 -3.90
CA GLY A 70 17.13 -0.39 -3.83
C GLY A 70 16.78 0.75 -4.80
N ARG A 71 16.34 0.44 -6.02
CA ARG A 71 15.84 1.44 -6.97
C ARG A 71 14.55 2.11 -6.50
N ALA A 72 13.63 1.34 -5.92
CA ALA A 72 12.37 1.88 -5.40
C ALA A 72 12.59 2.81 -4.20
N LEU A 73 13.47 2.43 -3.26
CA LEU A 73 13.86 3.27 -2.13
C LEU A 73 14.59 4.53 -2.59
N ALA A 74 15.48 4.42 -3.58
CA ALA A 74 16.15 5.59 -4.17
C ALA A 74 15.15 6.55 -4.86
N ALA A 75 14.04 6.03 -5.40
CA ALA A 75 12.97 6.85 -5.96
C ALA A 75 12.13 7.54 -4.86
N ASP A 76 12.07 6.99 -3.65
CA ASP A 76 11.51 7.64 -2.47
C ASP A 76 12.57 8.50 -1.75
N GLY A 77 13.11 9.49 -2.47
CA GLY A 77 14.15 10.40 -1.95
C GLY A 77 13.73 11.26 -0.74
N HIS A 78 12.48 11.14 -0.29
CA HIS A 78 11.95 11.85 0.87
C HIS A 78 11.52 10.91 2.02
N GLY A 79 11.73 9.59 1.90
CA GLY A 79 11.39 8.61 2.93
C GLY A 79 9.91 8.65 3.33
N ARG A 80 9.02 8.82 2.35
CA ARG A 80 7.57 8.94 2.57
C ARG A 80 6.89 7.60 2.70
N VAL A 81 7.43 6.56 2.08
CA VAL A 81 6.88 5.20 2.13
C VAL A 81 7.11 4.64 3.53
N MET A 82 6.01 4.27 4.18
CA MET A 82 6.02 3.64 5.50
C MET A 82 6.15 2.13 5.36
N ASP A 83 5.30 1.53 4.52
CA ASP A 83 5.30 0.09 4.26
C ASP A 83 4.79 -0.19 2.84
N SER A 84 5.25 -1.30 2.29
CA SER A 84 4.66 -1.91 1.09
C SER A 84 4.23 -3.34 1.41
N TYR A 85 3.04 -3.74 0.98
CA TYR A 85 2.54 -5.09 1.06
C TYR A 85 2.43 -5.65 -0.36
N LEU A 86 2.94 -6.85 -0.61
CA LEU A 86 3.00 -7.46 -1.93
C LEU A 86 2.41 -8.86 -1.86
N SER A 87 1.69 -9.32 -2.88
CA SER A 87 1.45 -10.75 -2.99
C SER A 87 2.79 -11.49 -3.13
N GLY A 88 2.94 -12.65 -2.48
CA GLY A 88 4.17 -13.46 -2.53
C GLY A 88 4.53 -13.99 -3.93
N GLY A 89 3.69 -13.73 -4.92
CA GLY A 89 3.81 -14.06 -6.33
C GLY A 89 2.49 -13.76 -7.04
N PRO A 90 2.32 -14.19 -8.31
CA PRO A 90 1.02 -14.23 -8.95
C PRO A 90 0.03 -15.08 -8.14
N LEU A 91 -1.24 -14.67 -8.11
CA LEU A 91 -2.26 -15.47 -7.45
C LEU A 91 -2.40 -16.84 -8.16
N PRO A 92 -2.61 -17.94 -7.42
CA PRO A 92 -2.67 -19.28 -7.99
C PRO A 92 -3.65 -19.38 -9.17
N GLY A 93 -3.16 -19.89 -10.30
CA GLY A 93 -3.95 -20.03 -11.53
C GLY A 93 -4.13 -18.73 -12.32
N THR A 94 -3.41 -17.66 -11.97
CA THR A 94 -3.47 -16.37 -12.67
C THR A 94 -2.06 -15.77 -12.84
N ASP A 95 -1.96 -14.73 -13.66
CA ASP A 95 -0.80 -13.84 -13.78
C ASP A 95 -0.93 -12.57 -12.91
N ILE A 96 -1.98 -12.48 -12.10
CA ILE A 96 -2.34 -11.27 -11.37
C ILE A 96 -1.50 -11.15 -10.10
N VAL A 97 -0.87 -10.00 -9.94
CA VAL A 97 -0.16 -9.59 -8.73
C VAL A 97 -0.82 -8.37 -8.12
N CYS A 98 -0.62 -8.17 -6.82
CA CYS A 98 -1.09 -6.96 -6.16
C CYS A 98 -0.05 -6.39 -5.20
N SER A 99 -0.07 -5.07 -5.08
CA SER A 99 0.75 -4.31 -4.14
C SER A 99 -0.09 -3.26 -3.44
N ILE A 100 0.12 -3.06 -2.15
CA ILE A 100 -0.43 -1.95 -1.37
C ILE A 100 0.73 -1.13 -0.85
N VAL A 101 0.81 0.15 -1.23
CA VAL A 101 1.83 1.06 -0.71
C VAL A 101 1.19 2.01 0.29
N VAL A 102 1.74 2.07 1.49
CA VAL A 102 1.35 3.01 2.54
C VAL A 102 2.42 4.08 2.66
N ALA A 103 2.03 5.35 2.51
CA ALA A 103 2.95 6.48 2.52
C ALA A 103 2.36 7.69 3.24
N THR A 104 3.23 8.53 3.80
CA THR A 104 2.86 9.85 4.29
C THR A 104 2.96 10.88 3.17
N VAL A 105 1.97 11.77 3.10
CA VAL A 105 1.90 12.84 2.10
C VAL A 105 1.93 14.17 2.85
N PRO A 106 3.02 14.95 2.75
CA PRO A 106 3.05 16.27 3.37
C PRO A 106 2.02 17.18 2.71
N VAL A 107 1.33 17.95 3.54
CA VAL A 107 0.41 19.00 3.11
C VAL A 107 1.06 20.34 3.42
N THR A 108 1.20 21.18 2.41
CA THR A 108 1.71 22.54 2.61
C THR A 108 0.76 23.28 3.56
N ARG A 109 1.24 23.57 4.78
CA ARG A 109 0.51 24.40 5.73
C ARG A 109 0.29 25.78 5.09
N SER A 110 -0.96 26.18 4.99
CA SER A 110 -1.36 27.55 4.72
C SER A 110 -2.40 27.94 5.76
N GLU A 111 -2.60 29.22 6.02
CA GLU A 111 -3.64 29.70 6.95
C GLU A 111 -5.06 29.23 6.57
N HIS A 112 -5.23 28.74 5.33
CA HIS A 112 -6.47 28.19 4.79
C HIS A 112 -6.40 26.67 4.52
N ALA A 113 -5.31 26.00 4.91
CA ALA A 113 -5.10 24.57 4.72
C ALA A 113 -5.95 23.80 5.73
N ASP A 114 -7.19 23.54 5.35
CA ASP A 114 -8.08 22.64 6.05
C ASP A 114 -8.04 21.27 5.35
N LEU A 115 -7.56 20.25 6.06
CA LEU A 115 -7.50 18.88 5.55
C LEU A 115 -8.89 18.39 5.12
N ASP A 116 -9.94 18.78 5.83
CA ASP A 116 -11.31 18.36 5.50
C ASP A 116 -11.74 19.01 4.19
N ARG A 117 -11.37 20.26 3.92
CA ARG A 117 -11.59 20.90 2.61
C ARG A 117 -10.82 20.22 1.49
N LEU A 118 -9.59 19.77 1.73
CA LEU A 118 -8.81 19.03 0.74
C LEU A 118 -9.48 17.70 0.37
N LEU A 119 -9.95 16.95 1.39
CA LEU A 119 -10.68 15.70 1.19
C LEU A 119 -12.02 15.93 0.49
N LEU A 120 -12.80 16.91 0.94
CA LEU A 120 -14.08 17.29 0.30
C LEU A 120 -13.89 17.75 -1.14
N ARG A 121 -12.81 18.47 -1.46
CA ARG A 121 -12.49 18.85 -2.84
C ARG A 121 -12.28 17.62 -3.71
N ARG A 122 -11.61 16.57 -3.21
CA ARG A 122 -11.43 15.31 -3.94
C ARG A 122 -12.78 14.63 -4.22
N VAL A 123 -13.70 14.65 -3.25
CA VAL A 123 -15.08 14.16 -3.44
C VAL A 123 -15.79 14.97 -4.53
N ALA A 124 -15.82 16.30 -4.38
CA ALA A 124 -16.58 17.19 -5.24
C ALA A 124 -16.06 17.29 -6.69
N THR A 125 -14.74 17.16 -6.90
CA THR A 125 -14.11 17.44 -8.20
C THR A 125 -13.51 16.23 -8.89
N GLN A 126 -13.22 15.15 -8.14
CA GLN A 126 -12.45 14.01 -8.64
C GLN A 126 -13.19 12.67 -8.42
N GLY A 127 -14.47 12.71 -8.05
CA GLY A 127 -15.32 11.54 -7.94
C GLY A 127 -14.90 10.57 -6.83
N ALA A 128 -14.15 11.05 -5.82
CA ALA A 128 -13.80 10.23 -4.69
C ALA A 128 -15.02 9.99 -3.78
N ASN A 129 -15.10 8.83 -3.16
CA ASN A 129 -16.13 8.46 -2.21
C ASN A 129 -15.64 8.73 -0.78
N PRO A 130 -16.44 9.39 0.07
CA PRO A 130 -16.09 9.57 1.47
C PRO A 130 -16.18 8.23 2.22
N ILE A 131 -15.18 7.96 3.04
CA ILE A 131 -15.14 6.81 3.96
C ILE A 131 -14.59 7.26 5.32
N VAL A 132 -14.61 6.35 6.30
CA VAL A 132 -13.95 6.55 7.60
C VAL A 132 -12.82 5.54 7.73
N LEU A 133 -11.61 6.00 8.03
CA LEU A 133 -10.43 5.16 8.25
C LEU A 133 -9.89 5.40 9.66
N ALA A 134 -9.86 4.37 10.51
CA ALA A 134 -9.47 4.51 11.93
C ALA A 134 -10.14 5.70 12.65
N GLU A 135 -11.46 5.83 12.48
CA GLU A 135 -12.27 6.90 13.10
C GLU A 135 -11.97 8.31 12.53
N ASP A 136 -11.13 8.43 11.50
CA ASP A 136 -10.82 9.68 10.81
C ASP A 136 -11.51 9.81 9.44
N PRO A 137 -11.85 11.06 9.03
CA PRO A 137 -12.28 11.33 7.66
C PRO A 137 -11.25 10.88 6.63
N ALA A 138 -11.74 10.19 5.61
CA ALA A 138 -10.94 9.68 4.50
C ALA A 138 -11.75 9.69 3.20
N VAL A 139 -11.04 9.59 2.09
CA VAL A 139 -11.64 9.47 0.76
C VAL A 139 -10.97 8.35 -0.01
N VAL A 140 -11.75 7.63 -0.81
CA VAL A 140 -11.28 6.54 -1.67
C VAL A 140 -11.74 6.76 -3.10
N TRP A 141 -10.88 6.47 -4.06
CA TRP A 141 -11.25 6.51 -5.48
C TRP A 141 -10.49 5.45 -6.26
N ASP A 142 -11.06 5.11 -7.41
CA ASP A 142 -10.41 4.24 -8.38
C ASP A 142 -9.84 5.10 -9.51
N ASP A 143 -8.56 4.93 -9.81
CA ASP A 143 -7.97 5.54 -10.99
C ASP A 143 -8.46 4.73 -12.20
N SER A 144 -9.38 5.32 -12.97
CA SER A 144 -9.92 4.69 -14.19
C SER A 144 -8.79 4.56 -15.21
N GLY A 145 -8.55 3.35 -15.72
CA GLY A 145 -7.43 2.98 -16.61
C GLY A 145 -7.35 3.69 -17.98
N GLY A 146 -8.03 4.82 -18.15
CA GLY A 146 -7.85 5.72 -19.29
C GLY A 146 -6.54 6.47 -19.15
N ALA A 147 -5.46 5.88 -19.67
CA ALA A 147 -4.12 6.44 -19.71
C ALA A 147 -3.42 6.53 -18.34
N PHE A 148 -2.84 5.41 -17.91
CA PHE A 148 -1.44 5.46 -17.49
C PHE A 148 -0.59 5.81 -18.71
N ALA A 149 -0.74 7.03 -19.24
CA ALA A 149 0.15 7.50 -20.29
C ALA A 149 1.58 7.37 -19.73
N PRO A 150 2.53 6.74 -20.45
CA PRO A 150 3.94 6.89 -20.17
C PRO A 150 4.34 8.34 -20.53
N GLY A 151 3.83 9.29 -19.75
CA GLY A 151 3.96 10.72 -19.96
C GLY A 151 5.19 11.31 -19.28
N SER A 152 5.85 10.56 -18.39
CA SER A 152 7.27 10.83 -18.11
C SER A 152 8.09 10.13 -19.18
N ARG A 153 8.39 10.87 -20.26
CA ARG A 153 9.29 10.47 -21.36
C ARG A 153 10.72 10.11 -20.92
N ASN A 154 11.03 10.05 -19.62
CA ASN A 154 12.38 9.83 -19.09
C ASN A 154 12.55 8.59 -18.21
N ALA A 155 11.59 7.65 -18.19
CA ALA A 155 11.78 6.38 -17.49
C ALA A 155 11.42 5.18 -18.37
N ARG A 156 12.09 5.04 -19.52
CA ARG A 156 12.48 3.69 -19.95
C ARG A 156 13.54 3.20 -18.98
N LEU A 157 13.09 2.76 -17.80
CA LEU A 157 13.90 1.91 -16.93
C LEU A 157 13.99 0.57 -17.66
N ASP A 158 15.10 0.35 -18.36
CA ASP A 158 15.53 -0.99 -18.75
C ASP A 158 15.64 -1.82 -17.46
N GLY A 159 14.59 -2.59 -17.18
CA GLY A 159 14.35 -3.37 -15.96
C GLY A 159 13.21 -4.36 -16.20
N PRO A 160 13.16 -5.48 -15.45
CA PRO A 160 12.39 -6.67 -15.81
C PRO A 160 10.89 -6.36 -15.88
N ARG A 161 10.24 -6.80 -16.99
CA ARG A 161 8.79 -6.76 -17.31
C ARG A 161 7.96 -5.83 -16.40
N ALA A 162 7.70 -4.62 -16.88
CA ALA A 162 6.76 -3.71 -16.23
C ALA A 162 5.38 -4.38 -16.11
N LEU A 163 4.83 -4.43 -14.90
CA LEU A 163 3.47 -4.90 -14.65
C LEU A 163 2.48 -4.06 -15.47
N THR A 164 1.54 -4.72 -16.15
CA THR A 164 0.43 -4.01 -16.81
C THR A 164 -0.60 -3.66 -15.75
N PRO A 165 -0.80 -2.39 -15.37
CA PRO A 165 -1.74 -2.02 -14.31
C PRO A 165 -3.18 -2.27 -14.77
N LEU A 166 -3.91 -3.09 -14.01
CA LEU A 166 -5.30 -3.46 -14.26
C LEU A 166 -6.26 -2.58 -13.48
N ARG A 167 -5.92 -2.30 -12.21
CA ARG A 167 -6.70 -1.45 -11.33
C ARG A 167 -5.77 -0.76 -10.35
N ARG A 168 -6.08 0.51 -10.07
CA ARG A 168 -5.48 1.23 -8.96
C ARG A 168 -6.58 1.87 -8.13
N ARG A 169 -6.53 1.64 -6.83
CA ARG A 169 -7.46 2.20 -5.85
C ARG A 169 -6.64 2.93 -4.81
N THR A 170 -6.96 4.20 -4.60
CA THR A 170 -6.22 5.07 -3.71
C THR A 170 -7.12 5.57 -2.59
N VAL A 171 -6.61 5.49 -1.37
CA VAL A 171 -7.20 6.06 -0.15
C VAL A 171 -6.31 7.18 0.32
N LEU A 172 -6.94 8.29 0.71
CA LEU A 172 -6.27 9.41 1.37
C LEU A 172 -7.03 9.73 2.66
N ALA A 173 -6.33 9.73 3.79
CA ALA A 173 -6.94 9.89 5.10
C ALA A 173 -6.13 10.83 5.99
N ARG A 174 -6.82 11.42 6.99
CA ARG A 174 -6.15 12.19 8.04
C ARG A 174 -5.35 11.29 8.95
N ILE A 175 -4.25 11.82 9.48
CA ILE A 175 -3.50 11.18 10.55
C ILE A 175 -3.90 11.83 11.87
N ALA A 176 -4.33 11.02 12.86
CA ALA A 176 -4.78 11.54 14.14
C ALA A 176 -3.69 12.41 14.81
N GLY A 177 -4.04 13.66 15.13
CA GLY A 177 -3.14 14.63 15.76
C GLY A 177 -2.17 15.34 14.81
N HIS A 178 -2.25 15.11 13.49
CA HIS A 178 -1.45 15.83 12.49
C HIS A 178 -2.33 16.64 11.53
N ASP A 179 -1.97 17.89 11.31
CA ASP A 179 -2.61 18.83 10.39
C ASP A 179 -1.76 19.14 9.14
N ASP A 180 -0.50 18.68 9.14
CA ASP A 180 0.53 18.97 8.14
C ASP A 180 0.79 17.83 7.18
N ARG A 181 0.07 16.71 7.33
CA ARG A 181 0.28 15.51 6.54
C ARG A 181 -0.97 14.64 6.51
N LEU A 182 -1.06 13.85 5.45
CA LEU A 182 -2.08 12.82 5.24
C LEU A 182 -1.39 11.46 5.11
N ILE A 183 -2.15 10.38 5.28
CA ILE A 183 -1.72 9.04 4.90
C ILE A 183 -2.37 8.65 3.58
N SER A 184 -1.59 8.07 2.69
CA SER A 184 -2.03 7.51 1.42
C SER A 184 -1.85 6.00 1.46
N LEU A 185 -2.90 5.26 1.10
CA LEU A 185 -2.83 3.81 0.87
C LEU A 185 -3.22 3.56 -0.59
N VAL A 186 -2.32 2.97 -1.38
CA VAL A 186 -2.52 2.75 -2.81
C VAL A 186 -2.48 1.25 -3.08
N LEU A 187 -3.63 0.65 -3.36
CA LEU A 187 -3.71 -0.67 -3.98
C LEU A 187 -3.42 -0.52 -5.48
N THR A 188 -2.48 -1.32 -5.98
CA THR A 188 -2.26 -1.52 -7.41
C THR A 188 -2.38 -3.01 -7.70
N VAL A 189 -3.29 -3.37 -8.60
CA VAL A 189 -3.45 -4.71 -9.15
C VAL A 189 -2.91 -4.67 -10.58
N GLY A 190 -2.01 -5.57 -10.90
CA GLY A 190 -1.38 -5.65 -12.22
C GLY A 190 -1.27 -7.08 -12.71
N SER A 191 -1.06 -7.25 -14.00
CA SER A 191 -0.67 -8.52 -14.58
C SER A 191 0.85 -8.60 -14.77
N ALA A 192 1.42 -9.76 -14.45
CA ALA A 192 2.81 -10.11 -14.71
C ALA A 192 3.08 -10.48 -16.18
N THR A 193 2.04 -10.72 -16.97
CA THR A 193 2.11 -10.96 -18.42
C THR A 193 1.51 -9.78 -19.19
N PRO A 194 2.25 -9.21 -20.16
CA PRO A 194 1.77 -8.05 -20.90
C PRO A 194 0.73 -8.39 -21.98
N ASP A 195 0.49 -9.67 -22.25
CA ASP A 195 -0.43 -10.13 -23.29
C ASP A 195 -1.87 -9.87 -22.87
N ALA A 196 -2.69 -9.40 -23.81
CA ALA A 196 -4.10 -9.16 -23.56
C ALA A 196 -4.80 -10.51 -23.30
N PRO A 197 -5.65 -10.61 -22.26
CA PRO A 197 -6.43 -11.81 -22.00
C PRO A 197 -7.35 -12.11 -23.20
N ASP A 198 -7.63 -13.38 -23.46
CA ASP A 198 -8.74 -13.76 -24.33
C ASP A 198 -10.06 -13.22 -23.74
N GLU A 199 -11.10 -13.01 -24.55
CA GLU A 199 -12.37 -12.43 -24.06
C GLU A 199 -12.99 -13.21 -22.87
N GLY A 200 -12.81 -14.53 -22.82
CA GLY A 200 -13.23 -15.37 -21.69
C GLY A 200 -12.40 -15.18 -20.42
N ASP A 201 -11.14 -14.80 -20.56
CA ASP A 201 -10.21 -14.54 -19.45
C ASP A 201 -10.39 -13.13 -18.88
N ALA A 202 -10.86 -12.17 -19.68
CA ALA A 202 -11.11 -10.80 -19.25
C ALA A 202 -12.17 -10.72 -18.12
N ASP A 203 -13.27 -11.47 -18.24
CA ASP A 203 -14.31 -11.53 -17.21
C ASP A 203 -13.81 -12.20 -15.91
N ALA A 204 -13.02 -13.26 -16.03
CA ALA A 204 -12.41 -13.93 -14.88
C ALA A 204 -11.42 -13.01 -14.17
N GLN A 205 -10.57 -12.33 -14.93
CA GLN A 205 -9.62 -11.34 -14.45
C GLN A 205 -10.33 -10.18 -13.76
N ALA A 206 -11.42 -9.65 -14.35
CA ALA A 206 -12.23 -8.61 -13.72
C ALA A 206 -12.81 -9.05 -12.37
N ARG A 207 -13.26 -10.30 -12.24
CA ARG A 207 -13.71 -10.87 -10.96
C ARG A 207 -12.58 -10.96 -9.93
N VAL A 208 -11.39 -11.40 -10.32
CA VAL A 208 -10.24 -11.47 -9.41
C VAL A 208 -9.81 -10.07 -8.96
N VAL A 209 -9.75 -9.12 -9.89
CA VAL A 209 -9.44 -7.71 -9.59
C VAL A 209 -10.49 -7.10 -8.65
N GLY A 210 -11.77 -7.40 -8.85
CA GLY A 210 -12.86 -7.02 -7.96
C GLY A 210 -12.68 -7.60 -6.57
N ALA A 211 -12.43 -8.91 -6.47
CA ALA A 211 -12.21 -9.59 -5.19
C ALA A 211 -11.00 -9.03 -4.42
N LEU A 212 -9.90 -8.70 -5.11
CA LEU A 212 -8.74 -8.04 -4.49
C LEU A 212 -9.07 -6.64 -3.98
N THR A 213 -9.96 -5.93 -4.68
CA THR A 213 -10.46 -4.63 -4.25
C THR A 213 -11.31 -4.76 -2.99
N ASP A 214 -12.20 -5.76 -2.94
CA ASP A 214 -13.02 -6.06 -1.76
C ASP A 214 -12.15 -6.46 -0.55
N VAL A 215 -11.10 -7.26 -0.79
CA VAL A 215 -10.12 -7.62 0.25
C VAL A 215 -9.41 -6.38 0.77
N PHE A 216 -8.99 -5.46 -0.10
CA PHE A 216 -8.36 -4.21 0.33
C PHE A 216 -9.33 -3.35 1.16
N ASP A 217 -10.59 -3.21 0.74
CA ASP A 217 -11.59 -2.48 1.51
C ASP A 217 -11.84 -3.16 2.89
N ALA A 218 -11.82 -4.49 2.95
CA ALA A 218 -11.86 -5.24 4.21
C ALA A 218 -10.61 -4.96 5.08
N MET A 219 -9.41 -4.90 4.49
CA MET A 219 -8.18 -4.54 5.22
C MET A 219 -8.27 -3.13 5.82
N LEU A 220 -8.80 -2.15 5.07
CA LEU A 220 -9.00 -0.78 5.56
C LEU A 220 -9.87 -0.75 6.82
N SER A 221 -10.88 -1.63 6.92
CA SER A 221 -11.73 -1.73 8.11
C SER A 221 -10.96 -2.15 9.39
N THR A 222 -9.79 -2.76 9.22
CA THR A 222 -8.90 -3.20 10.32
C THR A 222 -7.81 -2.18 10.65
N PHE A 223 -7.68 -1.10 9.86
CA PHE A 223 -6.67 -0.08 10.05
C PHE A 223 -6.90 0.66 11.37
N ARG A 224 -5.86 0.80 12.20
CA ARG A 224 -5.91 1.49 13.50
C ARG A 224 -4.68 2.36 13.70
N TRP A 225 -4.87 3.52 14.31
CA TRP A 225 -3.78 4.39 14.76
C TRP A 225 -3.15 3.89 16.06
N ARG A 226 -1.85 4.12 16.20
CA ARG A 226 -1.09 3.84 17.42
C ARG A 226 -0.29 5.06 17.84
N ASP A 227 -0.26 5.31 19.15
CA ASP A 227 0.58 6.36 19.72
C ASP A 227 2.06 5.94 19.77
N ALA A 228 2.92 6.83 20.29
CA ALA A 228 4.36 6.56 20.44
C ALA A 228 4.67 5.40 21.40
N GLY A 229 3.74 5.05 22.30
CA GLY A 229 3.83 3.90 23.19
C GLY A 229 3.30 2.61 22.58
N GLY A 230 2.87 2.62 21.31
CA GLY A 230 2.29 1.48 20.62
C GLY A 230 0.84 1.14 21.05
N ARG A 231 0.19 2.02 21.82
CA ARG A 231 -1.19 1.85 22.27
C ARG A 231 -2.16 2.23 21.17
N LEU A 232 -3.29 1.53 21.08
CA LEU A 232 -4.33 1.81 20.09
C LEU A 232 -5.05 3.11 20.46
N VAL A 233 -5.08 4.05 19.51
CA VAL A 233 -5.88 5.28 19.62
C VAL A 233 -7.33 4.91 19.30
N THR A 234 -8.26 5.29 20.18
CA THR A 234 -9.69 5.02 19.98
C THR A 234 -10.59 6.04 20.65
N ASP A 235 -11.76 6.26 20.06
CA ASP A 235 -12.89 7.00 20.64
C ASP A 235 -13.71 6.18 21.65
N ARG A 236 -13.43 4.87 21.78
CA ARG A 236 -14.15 4.03 22.72
C ARG A 236 -13.87 4.44 24.17
N PRO A 237 -14.89 4.42 25.05
CA PRO A 237 -14.69 4.65 26.47
C PRO A 237 -13.63 3.70 27.02
N LEU A 238 -12.60 4.25 27.66
CA LEU A 238 -11.62 3.46 28.41
C LEU A 238 -12.14 3.28 29.83
N ALA A 239 -12.24 2.04 30.27
CA ALA A 239 -12.65 1.66 31.63
C ALA A 239 -11.48 1.81 32.63
#